data_AF-A0A352F7A3-F1
#
_entry.id   AF-A0A352F7A3-F1
#
_cell.length_a   1.000
_cell.length_b   1.000
_cell.length_c   1.000
_cell.angle_alpha   90.00
_cell.angle_beta   90.00
_cell.angle_gamma   90.00
#
_symmetry.space_group_name_H-M   'P 1'
#
loop_
_entity.id
_entity.type
_entity.pdbx_description
1 polymer ?
#
loop_
_entity_poly.entity_id
_entity_poly.type
_entity_poly.pdbx_seq_one_letter_code
_entity_poly.pdbx_strand_id
1 'polypeptide(L)'
;MTYKMKRLGLLIITLLLSGSILVGQTKKGKDDMVFDKTVNGITAHDFGSIVYGANGKVDFSFTNNGTKDLIINDVKSSCGCAVPIYPKEPVKPGQKGTIQIEYNTKLAGPFNKTIVVYSTAGNSPVRLEIRGKVNAQANDLKPGKGSNQGSAVAHDIKLEEEYIQKSAAESSLGNPAEKAAREQAFKKLAEQQSPPPNVSKKEASQKSAQSGTKKK
;
A
#
# COMPACT_ATOMS: atom_id res chain seq x y z
N MET A 1 -40.26 -3.77 61.76
CA MET A 1 -38.97 -3.25 61.27
C MET A 1 -39.06 -3.07 59.76
N THR A 2 -39.26 -1.84 59.26
CA THR A 2 -39.38 -1.57 57.82
C THR A 2 -38.56 -0.34 57.46
N TYR A 3 -37.42 -0.58 56.81
CA TYR A 3 -36.46 0.43 56.39
C TYR A 3 -36.97 1.18 55.14
N LYS A 4 -37.05 2.52 55.24
CA LYS A 4 -37.62 3.44 54.24
C LYS A 4 -36.56 3.80 53.19
N MET A 5 -36.41 2.94 52.18
CA MET A 5 -35.50 3.10 51.04
C MET A 5 -35.89 4.29 50.15
N LYS A 6 -35.33 5.50 50.36
CA LYS A 6 -35.53 6.66 49.46
C LYS A 6 -34.25 7.40 49.05
N ARG A 7 -33.06 6.88 49.33
CA ARG A 7 -31.78 7.56 48.99
C ARG A 7 -30.70 6.66 48.40
N LEU A 8 -31.03 5.45 47.94
CA LEU A 8 -30.04 4.51 47.40
C LEU A 8 -29.89 4.57 45.86
N GLY A 9 -30.87 5.14 45.15
CA GLY A 9 -30.80 5.29 43.68
C GLY A 9 -29.90 6.43 43.19
N LEU A 10 -29.53 7.39 44.06
CA LEU A 10 -28.83 8.61 43.63
C LEU A 10 -27.29 8.43 43.55
N LEU A 11 -26.71 7.42 44.19
CA LEU A 11 -25.25 7.22 44.24
C LEU A 11 -24.68 6.32 43.14
N ILE A 12 -25.52 5.58 42.41
CA ILE A 12 -25.08 4.74 41.28
C ILE A 12 -25.05 5.55 39.96
N ILE A 13 -25.90 6.56 39.83
CA ILE A 13 -25.96 7.44 38.64
C ILE A 13 -24.73 8.35 38.54
N THR A 14 -24.07 8.66 39.66
CA THR A 14 -22.85 9.50 39.67
C THR A 14 -21.57 8.73 39.31
N LEU A 15 -21.57 7.40 39.35
CA LEU A 15 -20.39 6.58 39.01
C LEU A 15 -20.28 6.27 37.50
N LEU A 16 -21.35 6.51 36.74
CA LEU A 16 -21.39 6.29 35.28
C LEU A 16 -21.02 7.55 34.47
N LEU A 17 -20.62 8.64 35.12
CA LEU A 17 -20.35 9.93 34.48
C LEU A 17 -18.86 10.36 34.47
N SER A 18 -17.93 9.45 34.73
CA SER A 18 -16.48 9.74 34.68
C SER A 18 -15.75 9.09 33.49
N GLY A 19 -16.46 8.36 32.62
CA GLY A 19 -15.89 7.77 31.40
C GLY A 19 -15.80 8.75 30.23
N SER A 20 -15.27 9.95 30.44
CA SER A 20 -14.93 10.83 29.31
C SER A 20 -13.64 10.31 28.66
N ILE A 21 -13.81 9.51 27.62
CA ILE A 21 -12.73 9.12 26.71
C ILE A 21 -12.15 10.42 26.15
N LEU A 22 -10.92 10.74 26.54
CA LEU A 22 -10.12 11.79 25.94
C LEU A 22 -9.75 11.32 24.53
N VAL A 23 -10.62 11.58 23.56
CA VAL A 23 -10.25 11.51 22.15
C VAL A 23 -9.26 12.64 21.93
N GLY A 24 -7.97 12.32 21.91
CA GLY A 24 -6.90 13.25 21.58
C GLY A 24 -7.12 13.79 20.17
N GLN A 25 -7.76 14.95 20.05
CA GLN A 25 -7.84 15.65 18.78
C GLN A 25 -6.45 16.23 18.50
N THR A 26 -5.73 15.57 17.59
CA THR A 26 -4.63 16.22 16.87
C THR A 26 -5.24 17.41 16.14
N LYS A 27 -4.99 18.62 16.65
CA LYS A 27 -5.40 19.86 15.99
C LYS A 27 -4.69 19.90 14.63
N LYS A 28 -5.40 19.55 13.56
CA LYS A 28 -4.99 19.83 12.19
C LYS A 28 -4.85 21.34 12.08
N GLY A 29 -3.65 21.85 11.83
CA GLY A 29 -3.39 23.27 11.73
C GLY A 29 -4.16 23.84 10.54
N LYS A 30 -4.74 25.03 10.73
CA LYS A 30 -5.56 25.71 9.72
C LYS A 30 -4.76 26.10 8.46
N ASP A 31 -3.42 25.99 8.49
CA ASP A 31 -2.52 26.33 7.38
C ASP A 31 -1.52 25.20 7.06
N ASP A 32 -1.90 23.94 7.28
CA ASP A 32 -1.02 22.78 7.09
C ASP A 32 -1.01 22.25 5.63
N MET A 33 0.16 21.80 5.20
CA MET A 33 0.33 20.90 4.05
C MET A 33 0.12 19.46 4.53
N VAL A 34 -0.89 18.77 4.01
CA VAL A 34 -1.28 17.44 4.53
C VAL A 34 -1.17 16.39 3.44
N PHE A 35 -0.39 15.33 3.71
CA PHE A 35 -0.19 14.21 2.80
C PHE A 35 -1.24 13.10 3.02
N ASP A 36 -1.63 12.45 1.92
CA ASP A 36 -2.72 11.46 1.91
C ASP A 36 -2.43 10.22 2.79
N LYS A 37 -1.15 9.89 3.05
CA LYS A 37 -0.74 8.70 3.86
C LYS A 37 0.27 9.06 4.95
N THR A 38 -0.17 9.79 5.97
CA THR A 38 0.67 10.12 7.15
C THR A 38 0.36 9.17 8.31
N VAL A 39 1.39 8.54 8.89
CA VAL A 39 1.30 7.73 10.11
C VAL A 39 2.28 8.31 11.13
N ASN A 40 1.80 8.64 12.32
CA ASN A 40 2.62 9.23 13.40
C ASN A 40 3.45 10.46 12.97
N GLY A 41 2.89 11.29 12.08
CA GLY A 41 3.56 12.50 11.56
C GLY A 41 4.57 12.25 10.44
N ILE A 42 4.78 11.01 10.00
CA ILE A 42 5.68 10.66 8.89
C ILE A 42 4.87 10.09 7.73
N THR A 43 5.16 10.56 6.52
CA THR A 43 4.63 9.98 5.28
C THR A 43 5.72 9.12 4.66
N ALA A 44 5.52 7.81 4.59
CA ALA A 44 6.55 6.87 4.15
C ALA A 44 6.08 6.00 2.98
N HIS A 45 7.03 5.61 2.12
CA HIS A 45 6.85 4.61 1.09
C HIS A 45 7.91 3.52 1.20
N ASP A 46 7.49 2.26 1.09
CA ASP A 46 8.36 1.10 1.10
C ASP A 46 8.27 0.41 -0.27
N PHE A 47 9.38 0.42 -1.01
CA PHE A 47 9.50 -0.28 -2.29
C PHE A 47 9.63 -1.81 -2.10
N GLY A 48 9.87 -2.28 -0.88
CA GLY A 48 10.20 -3.68 -0.62
C GLY A 48 11.53 -4.06 -1.27
N SER A 49 11.63 -5.30 -1.75
CA SER A 49 12.76 -5.75 -2.56
C SER A 49 12.48 -5.55 -4.04
N ILE A 50 13.29 -4.75 -4.71
CA ILE A 50 13.20 -4.45 -6.15
C ILE A 50 14.45 -4.95 -6.88
N VAL A 51 14.30 -5.29 -8.16
CA VAL A 51 15.44 -5.68 -8.99
C VAL A 51 16.29 -4.46 -9.38
N TYR A 52 17.57 -4.68 -9.65
CA TYR A 52 18.44 -3.65 -10.20
C TYR A 52 17.83 -3.00 -11.45
N GLY A 53 17.83 -1.67 -11.50
CA GLY A 53 17.28 -0.92 -12.63
C GLY A 53 15.76 -0.90 -12.72
N ALA A 54 15.05 -1.37 -11.69
CA ALA A 54 13.58 -1.24 -11.58
C ALA A 54 13.14 0.23 -11.53
N ASN A 55 11.84 0.47 -11.66
CA ASN A 55 11.26 1.80 -11.48
C ASN A 55 11.38 2.24 -10.00
N GLY A 56 12.20 3.27 -9.75
CA GLY A 56 12.42 3.86 -8.42
C GLY A 56 11.55 5.09 -8.12
N LYS A 57 10.44 5.28 -8.83
CA LYS A 57 9.57 6.47 -8.68
C LYS A 57 8.44 6.23 -7.68
N VAL A 58 8.17 7.22 -6.84
CA VAL A 58 7.02 7.28 -5.95
C VAL A 58 6.45 8.70 -5.90
N ASP A 59 5.12 8.79 -5.89
CA ASP A 59 4.39 10.05 -5.77
C ASP A 59 3.81 10.23 -4.37
N PHE A 60 4.13 11.35 -3.74
CA PHE A 60 3.54 11.80 -2.48
C PHE A 60 2.54 12.93 -2.75
N SER A 61 1.27 12.58 -2.78
CA SER A 61 0.17 13.55 -2.92
C SER A 61 -0.11 14.28 -1.61
N PHE A 62 -0.25 15.59 -1.68
CA PHE A 62 -0.62 16.45 -0.57
C PHE A 62 -1.76 17.40 -0.95
N THR A 63 -2.41 17.96 0.06
CA THR A 63 -3.44 19.00 -0.05
C THR A 63 -2.99 20.24 0.71
N ASN A 64 -3.18 21.42 0.11
CA ASN A 64 -3.07 22.69 0.83
C ASN A 64 -4.35 22.91 1.66
N ASN A 65 -4.33 22.64 2.96
CA ASN A 65 -5.47 22.93 3.84
C ASN A 65 -5.49 24.36 4.39
N GLY A 66 -4.55 25.19 3.93
CA GLY A 66 -4.45 26.59 4.30
C GLY A 66 -5.43 27.52 3.64
N THR A 67 -5.42 28.75 4.13
CA THR A 67 -6.24 29.84 3.60
C THR A 67 -5.54 30.69 2.54
N LYS A 68 -4.24 30.45 2.33
CA LYS A 68 -3.37 31.15 1.35
C LYS A 68 -2.76 30.15 0.38
N ASP A 69 -2.22 30.66 -0.71
CA ASP A 69 -1.45 29.85 -1.65
C ASP A 69 -0.22 29.25 -0.95
N LEU A 70 -0.02 27.95 -1.16
CA LEU A 70 1.09 27.18 -0.61
C LEU A 70 2.24 27.17 -1.61
N ILE A 71 3.41 27.64 -1.18
CA ILE A 71 4.63 27.67 -1.99
C ILE A 71 5.61 26.66 -1.41
N ILE A 72 6.10 25.75 -2.24
CA ILE A 72 7.20 24.85 -1.90
C ILE A 72 8.51 25.57 -2.24
N ASN A 73 9.24 25.97 -1.20
CA ASN A 73 10.49 26.71 -1.34
C ASN A 73 11.62 25.78 -1.79
N ASP A 74 11.69 24.60 -1.19
CA ASP A 74 12.72 23.62 -1.51
C ASP A 74 12.33 22.20 -1.05
N VAL A 75 12.94 21.19 -1.67
CA VAL A 75 12.82 19.79 -1.28
C VAL A 75 14.22 19.17 -1.30
N LYS A 76 14.71 18.76 -0.12
CA LYS A 76 16.07 18.22 0.05
C LYS A 76 16.03 16.76 0.43
N SER A 77 16.81 15.95 -0.27
CA SER A 77 17.07 14.54 0.08
C SER A 77 18.38 14.39 0.86
N SER A 78 18.50 13.31 1.64
CA SER A 78 19.70 13.03 2.43
C SER A 78 20.95 12.65 1.60
N CYS A 79 20.76 12.21 0.35
CA CYS A 79 21.81 11.88 -0.63
C CYS A 79 21.34 12.30 -2.03
N GLY A 80 22.26 12.53 -2.96
CA GLY A 80 21.93 12.74 -4.38
C GLY A 80 21.31 11.52 -5.09
N CYS A 81 21.09 10.42 -4.37
CA CYS A 81 20.54 9.18 -4.90
C CYS A 81 19.00 9.14 -4.94
N ALA A 82 18.33 10.11 -4.32
CA ALA A 82 16.89 10.33 -4.42
C ALA A 82 16.64 11.76 -4.91
N VAL A 83 16.06 11.91 -6.10
CA VAL A 83 15.84 13.20 -6.75
C VAL A 83 14.37 13.60 -6.61
N PRO A 84 14.07 14.75 -5.97
CA PRO A 84 12.70 15.24 -5.84
C PRO A 84 12.27 16.07 -7.06
N ILE A 85 11.04 15.86 -7.52
CA ILE A 85 10.33 16.67 -8.50
C ILE A 85 9.06 17.18 -7.83
N TYR A 86 8.83 18.49 -7.87
CA TYR A 86 7.73 19.12 -7.14
C TYR A 86 7.22 20.38 -7.87
N PRO A 87 5.97 20.81 -7.59
CA PRO A 87 5.39 21.99 -8.20
C PRO A 87 6.21 23.24 -7.88
N LYS A 88 6.47 24.04 -8.92
CA LYS A 88 7.11 25.35 -8.78
C LYS A 88 6.09 26.49 -8.72
N GLU A 89 4.87 26.22 -9.17
CA GLU A 89 3.75 27.14 -9.06
C GLU A 89 3.09 27.03 -7.69
N PRO A 90 2.50 28.13 -7.17
CA PRO A 90 1.75 28.10 -5.92
C PRO A 90 0.54 27.17 -5.99
N VAL A 91 0.35 26.35 -4.95
CA VAL A 91 -0.81 25.45 -4.81
C VAL A 91 -1.92 26.17 -4.04
N LYS A 92 -3.05 26.46 -4.70
CA LYS A 92 -4.16 27.21 -4.11
C LYS A 92 -4.81 26.49 -2.91
N PRO A 93 -5.51 27.21 -2.02
CA PRO A 93 -6.32 26.61 -0.95
C PRO A 93 -7.22 25.49 -1.44
N GLY A 94 -7.21 24.35 -0.73
CA GLY A 94 -7.99 23.15 -1.04
C GLY A 94 -7.49 22.34 -2.24
N GLN A 95 -6.50 22.83 -2.99
CA GLN A 95 -5.95 22.10 -4.13
C GLN A 95 -4.91 21.06 -3.71
N LYS A 96 -4.77 20.05 -4.56
CA LYS A 96 -3.76 19.00 -4.41
C LYS A 96 -2.50 19.33 -5.19
N GLY A 97 -1.37 18.88 -4.67
CA GLY A 97 -0.09 18.82 -5.37
C GLY A 97 0.58 17.48 -5.14
N THR A 98 1.66 17.21 -5.87
CA THR A 98 2.39 15.94 -5.80
C THR A 98 3.88 16.20 -5.74
N ILE A 99 4.58 15.57 -4.79
CA ILE A 99 6.04 15.51 -4.76
C ILE A 99 6.44 14.11 -5.22
N GLN A 100 7.05 14.00 -6.40
CA GLN A 100 7.59 12.76 -6.92
C GLN A 100 9.04 12.60 -6.47
N ILE A 101 9.41 11.42 -5.98
CA ILE A 101 10.79 11.07 -5.66
C ILE A 101 11.25 9.98 -6.63
N GLU A 102 12.37 10.21 -7.31
CA GLU A 102 13.04 9.24 -8.16
C GLU A 102 14.32 8.73 -7.49
N TYR A 103 14.31 7.47 -7.04
CA TYR A 103 15.47 6.79 -6.47
C TYR A 103 16.31 6.10 -7.53
N ASN A 104 17.64 6.21 -7.43
CA ASN A 104 18.57 5.50 -8.30
C ASN A 104 18.64 4.01 -7.95
N THR A 105 17.86 3.19 -8.65
CA THR A 105 17.78 1.73 -8.50
C THR A 105 18.97 0.97 -9.11
N LYS A 106 20.01 1.67 -9.57
CA LYS A 106 21.30 1.08 -9.94
C LYS A 106 22.27 0.98 -8.75
N LEU A 107 21.84 1.38 -7.56
CA LEU A 107 22.59 1.22 -6.32
C LEU A 107 22.07 0.00 -5.57
N ALA A 108 22.74 -1.15 -5.74
CA ALA A 108 22.41 -2.39 -5.06
C ALA A 108 22.55 -2.24 -3.53
N GLY A 109 21.69 -2.94 -2.78
CA GLY A 109 21.67 -2.94 -1.32
C GLY A 109 20.42 -2.29 -0.70
N PRO A 110 20.32 -2.30 0.63
CA PRO A 110 19.23 -1.65 1.35
C PRO A 110 19.35 -0.13 1.28
N PHE A 111 18.21 0.56 1.27
CA PHE A 111 18.15 2.00 1.38
C PHE A 111 17.02 2.45 2.31
N ASN A 112 17.28 3.54 3.02
CA ASN A 112 16.29 4.31 3.78
C ASN A 112 16.69 5.78 3.64
N LYS A 113 15.84 6.59 3.00
CA LYS A 113 16.11 7.98 2.66
C LYS A 113 15.02 8.88 3.20
N THR A 114 15.44 9.95 3.85
CA THR A 114 14.56 11.02 4.29
C THR A 114 14.58 12.15 3.27
N ILE A 115 13.41 12.69 2.96
CA ILE A 115 13.19 13.86 2.13
C ILE A 115 12.53 14.92 3.01
N VAL A 116 13.09 16.13 3.02
CA VAL A 116 12.60 17.26 3.81
C VAL A 116 12.02 18.31 2.87
N VAL A 117 10.75 18.63 3.06
CA VAL A 117 9.98 19.59 2.26
C VAL A 117 9.88 20.89 3.05
N TYR A 118 10.43 21.96 2.48
CA TYR A 118 10.35 23.31 3.01
C TYR A 118 9.30 24.09 2.24
N SER A 119 8.31 24.63 2.94
CA SER A 119 7.22 25.41 2.35
C SER A 119 6.78 26.57 3.24
N THR A 120 5.79 27.31 2.77
CA THR A 120 5.09 28.36 3.54
C THR A 120 4.01 27.82 4.49
N ALA A 121 3.79 26.50 4.53
CA ALA A 121 2.79 25.88 5.41
C ALA A 121 3.16 26.03 6.90
N GLY A 122 2.15 26.04 7.77
CA GLY A 122 2.32 26.14 9.22
C GLY A 122 3.05 24.95 9.85
N ASN A 123 3.03 23.79 9.19
CA ASN A 123 3.74 22.59 9.60
C ASN A 123 5.08 22.37 8.87
N SER A 124 5.63 23.40 8.23
CA SER A 124 6.93 23.36 7.58
C SER A 124 8.07 23.32 8.63
N PRO A 125 9.10 22.46 8.47
CA PRO A 125 9.27 21.51 7.37
C PRO A 125 8.52 20.18 7.60
N VAL A 126 8.11 19.54 6.50
CA VAL A 126 7.52 18.19 6.52
C VAL A 126 8.55 17.15 6.10
N ARG A 127 8.55 15.98 6.75
CA ARG A 127 9.43 14.84 6.43
C ARG A 127 8.68 13.74 5.71
N LEU A 128 9.27 13.29 4.61
CA LEU A 128 8.87 12.10 3.85
C LEU A 128 9.99 11.05 3.95
N GLU A 129 9.63 9.78 3.85
CA GLU A 129 10.58 8.67 3.87
C GLU A 129 10.36 7.71 2.70
N ILE A 130 11.46 7.25 2.10
CA ILE A 130 11.44 6.11 1.19
C ILE A 130 12.39 5.04 1.69
N ARG A 131 12.01 3.77 1.58
CA ARG A 131 12.86 2.64 1.96
C ARG A 131 12.68 1.45 1.03
N GLY A 132 13.63 0.53 1.07
CA GLY A 132 13.58 -0.72 0.31
C GLY A 132 14.96 -1.38 0.20
N LYS A 133 15.06 -2.33 -0.72
CA LYS A 133 16.31 -3.02 -1.06
C LYS A 133 16.37 -3.25 -2.56
N VAL A 134 17.48 -2.86 -3.18
CA VAL A 134 17.79 -3.21 -4.57
C VAL A 134 18.59 -4.51 -4.56
N ASN A 135 18.10 -5.53 -5.24
CA ASN A 135 18.83 -6.79 -5.43
C ASN A 135 19.99 -6.58 -6.42
N ALA A 136 21.11 -7.28 -6.19
CA ALA A 136 22.27 -7.24 -7.09
C ALA A 136 21.89 -7.70 -8.51
N GLN A 137 22.64 -7.26 -9.53
CA GLN A 137 22.44 -7.82 -10.87
C GLN A 137 22.86 -9.29 -10.86
N ALA A 138 22.11 -10.14 -11.57
CA ALA A 138 22.49 -11.55 -11.75
C ALA A 138 23.91 -11.71 -12.33
N ASN A 139 24.40 -10.73 -13.08
CA ASN A 139 25.75 -10.74 -13.67
C ASN A 139 26.87 -10.37 -12.68
N ASP A 140 26.53 -9.79 -11.53
CA ASP A 140 27.48 -9.45 -10.47
C ASP A 140 27.71 -10.65 -9.52
N LEU A 141 26.89 -11.69 -9.63
CA LEU A 141 27.09 -12.99 -8.99
C LEU A 141 28.05 -13.85 -9.83
N LYS A 142 29.27 -13.36 -10.10
CA LYS A 142 30.35 -14.25 -10.54
C LYS A 142 30.94 -14.93 -9.30
N PRO A 143 31.07 -16.28 -9.26
CA PRO A 143 31.91 -16.91 -8.25
C PRO A 143 33.34 -16.39 -8.44
N GLY A 144 33.82 -15.66 -7.42
CA GLY A 144 35.12 -15.00 -7.45
C GLY A 144 36.26 -16.01 -7.60
N LYS A 145 37.08 -15.82 -8.64
CA LYS A 145 38.34 -16.54 -8.81
C LYS A 145 39.42 -15.83 -7.99
N GLY A 146 39.80 -16.43 -6.85
CA GLY A 146 41.14 -16.38 -6.27
C GLY A 146 41.49 -15.26 -5.29
N SER A 147 41.57 -15.60 -4.00
CA SER A 147 42.61 -15.09 -3.10
C SER A 147 43.29 -16.28 -2.42
N ASN A 148 44.60 -16.38 -2.57
CA ASN A 148 45.44 -17.47 -2.07
C ASN A 148 45.39 -17.59 -0.53
N GLN A 149 44.95 -18.73 -0.02
CA GLN A 149 45.56 -19.40 1.13
C GLN A 149 45.47 -20.91 0.90
N GLY A 150 46.60 -21.59 1.09
CA GLY A 150 46.73 -23.02 0.83
C GLY A 150 45.98 -23.89 1.84
N SER A 151 45.78 -25.13 1.41
CA SER A 151 45.41 -26.32 2.18
C SER A 151 43.91 -26.53 2.47
N ALA A 152 43.43 -27.66 1.94
CA ALA A 152 42.25 -28.45 2.33
C ALA A 152 40.86 -27.88 2.02
N VAL A 153 40.38 -28.09 0.78
CA VAL A 153 38.95 -28.36 0.54
C VAL A 153 38.79 -29.22 -0.72
N ALA A 154 39.12 -30.51 -0.58
CA ALA A 154 38.76 -31.56 -1.52
C ALA A 154 37.84 -32.54 -0.79
N HIS A 155 36.71 -32.06 -0.28
CA HIS A 155 35.55 -32.82 0.19
C HIS A 155 34.52 -31.75 0.54
N ASP A 156 33.46 -31.60 -0.27
CA ASP A 156 32.15 -30.97 0.08
C ASP A 156 31.39 -30.38 -1.13
N ILE A 157 31.76 -30.71 -2.37
CA ILE A 157 30.92 -30.41 -3.55
C ILE A 157 29.63 -31.26 -3.59
N LYS A 158 29.46 -32.25 -2.71
CA LYS A 158 28.24 -33.10 -2.68
C LYS A 158 27.11 -32.62 -1.76
N LEU A 159 27.33 -31.59 -0.94
CA LEU A 159 26.32 -31.12 0.02
C LEU A 159 25.49 -29.92 -0.51
N GLU A 160 25.96 -29.20 -1.54
CA GLU A 160 25.23 -28.08 -2.13
C GLU A 160 24.18 -28.50 -3.17
N GLU A 161 24.38 -29.60 -3.91
CA GLU A 161 23.36 -30.11 -4.84
C GLU A 161 22.12 -30.68 -4.11
N GLU A 162 22.30 -31.25 -2.91
CA GLU A 162 21.21 -31.81 -2.12
C GLU A 162 20.33 -30.71 -1.48
N TYR A 163 20.91 -29.56 -1.11
CA TYR A 163 20.18 -28.42 -0.53
C TYR A 163 19.29 -27.71 -1.57
N ILE A 164 19.77 -27.57 -2.81
CA ILE A 164 18.99 -26.92 -3.88
C ILE A 164 17.79 -27.78 -4.29
N GLN A 165 17.91 -29.12 -4.32
CA GLN A 165 16.76 -29.99 -4.58
C GLN A 165 15.75 -30.02 -3.42
N LYS A 166 16.21 -29.94 -2.17
CA LYS A 166 15.32 -29.96 -1.00
C LYS A 166 14.51 -28.66 -0.86
N SER A 167 15.09 -27.51 -1.19
CA SER A 167 14.38 -26.21 -1.17
C SER A 167 13.36 -26.04 -2.31
N ALA A 168 13.60 -26.66 -3.48
CA ALA A 168 12.65 -26.66 -4.59
C ALA A 168 11.41 -27.52 -4.31
N ALA A 169 11.55 -28.60 -3.53
CA ALA A 169 10.41 -29.43 -3.10
C ALA A 169 9.51 -28.71 -2.08
N GLU A 170 10.08 -27.93 -1.15
CA GLU A 170 9.32 -27.19 -0.13
C GLU A 170 8.58 -25.97 -0.71
N SER A 171 9.10 -25.33 -1.76
CA SER A 171 8.38 -24.25 -2.48
C SER A 171 7.17 -24.74 -3.28
N SER A 172 7.02 -26.06 -3.49
CA SER A 172 5.88 -26.65 -4.20
C SER A 172 4.71 -27.03 -3.27
N LEU A 173 4.91 -26.96 -1.95
CA LEU A 173 3.89 -27.19 -0.93
C LEU A 173 3.47 -25.86 -0.30
N GLY A 174 2.71 -25.07 -1.07
CA GLY A 174 1.79 -24.12 -0.45
C GLY A 174 0.90 -24.89 0.53
N ASN A 175 0.70 -24.34 1.74
CA ASN A 175 -0.05 -24.98 2.81
C ASN A 175 -1.34 -25.63 2.25
N PRO A 176 -1.60 -26.94 2.48
CA PRO A 176 -2.78 -27.62 1.96
C PRO A 176 -4.09 -26.90 2.28
N ALA A 177 -4.14 -26.20 3.42
CA ALA A 177 -5.27 -25.37 3.83
C ALA A 177 -5.46 -24.14 2.91
N GLU A 178 -4.38 -23.54 2.43
CA GLU A 178 -4.41 -22.35 1.57
C GLU A 178 -4.79 -22.70 0.12
N LYS A 179 -4.34 -23.87 -0.38
CA LYS A 179 -4.76 -24.42 -1.68
C LYS A 179 -6.25 -24.81 -1.67
N ALA A 180 -6.72 -25.46 -0.60
CA ALA A 180 -8.13 -25.79 -0.42
C ALA A 180 -9.01 -24.54 -0.30
N ALA A 181 -8.55 -23.52 0.44
CA ALA A 181 -9.27 -22.24 0.58
C ALA A 181 -9.40 -21.51 -0.77
N ARG A 182 -8.33 -21.52 -1.59
CA ARG A 182 -8.33 -20.86 -2.89
C ARG A 182 -9.23 -21.57 -3.91
N GLU A 183 -9.29 -22.91 -3.88
CA GLU A 183 -10.20 -23.68 -4.74
C GLU A 183 -11.67 -23.56 -4.31
N GLN A 184 -11.94 -23.51 -3.00
CA GLN A 184 -13.29 -23.25 -2.48
C GLN A 184 -13.76 -21.82 -2.81
N ALA A 185 -12.85 -20.83 -2.77
CA ALA A 185 -13.14 -19.46 -3.18
C ALA A 185 -13.46 -19.39 -4.68
N PHE A 186 -12.71 -20.11 -5.52
CA PHE A 186 -12.95 -20.14 -6.97
C PHE A 186 -14.27 -20.82 -7.34
N LYS A 187 -14.64 -21.92 -6.67
CA LYS A 187 -15.93 -22.60 -6.88
C LYS A 187 -17.13 -21.73 -6.48
N LYS A 188 -17.04 -21.00 -5.36
CA LYS A 188 -18.09 -20.05 -4.94
C LYS A 188 -18.26 -18.87 -5.91
N LEU A 189 -17.18 -18.37 -6.50
CA LEU A 189 -17.21 -17.33 -7.51
C LEU A 189 -17.85 -17.80 -8.83
N ALA A 190 -17.59 -19.05 -9.23
CA ALA A 190 -18.18 -19.64 -10.43
C ALA A 190 -19.70 -19.90 -10.29
N GLU A 191 -20.17 -20.23 -9.09
CA GLU A 191 -21.58 -20.49 -8.81
C GLU A 191 -22.44 -19.20 -8.82
N GLN A 192 -21.84 -18.05 -8.48
CA GLN A 192 -22.51 -16.73 -8.53
C GLN A 192 -22.60 -16.11 -9.93
N GLN A 193 -21.92 -16.68 -10.93
CA GLN A 193 -21.90 -16.18 -12.32
C GLN A 193 -22.53 -17.15 -13.32
N SER A 194 -23.18 -18.22 -12.84
CA SER A 194 -23.93 -19.13 -13.71
C SER A 194 -25.21 -18.45 -14.21
N PRO A 195 -25.42 -18.25 -15.52
CA PRO A 195 -26.70 -17.74 -16.03
C PRO A 195 -27.83 -18.75 -15.75
N PRO A 196 -29.07 -18.30 -15.50
CA PRO A 196 -30.18 -19.21 -15.27
C PRO A 196 -30.40 -20.14 -16.47
N PRO A 197 -30.80 -21.40 -16.24
CA PRO A 197 -31.03 -22.36 -17.31
C PRO A 197 -32.15 -21.87 -18.23
N ASN A 198 -31.84 -21.91 -19.53
CA ASN A 198 -32.70 -21.55 -20.64
C ASN A 198 -33.99 -22.41 -20.63
N VAL A 199 -35.14 -21.77 -20.42
CA VAL A 199 -36.45 -22.43 -20.59
C VAL A 199 -36.71 -22.59 -22.09
N SER A 200 -36.64 -23.85 -22.51
CA SER A 200 -37.04 -24.42 -23.80
C SER A 200 -38.25 -23.76 -24.47
N LYS A 201 -38.07 -23.45 -25.76
CA LYS A 201 -39.02 -23.64 -26.88
C LYS A 201 -40.42 -24.15 -26.50
N LYS A 202 -41.43 -23.29 -26.71
CA LYS A 202 -42.72 -23.64 -27.36
C LYS A 202 -43.48 -22.33 -27.58
N GLU A 203 -43.36 -21.77 -28.78
CA GLU A 203 -44.37 -20.90 -29.41
C GLU A 203 -43.89 -20.50 -30.81
N ALA A 204 -43.78 -21.51 -31.67
CA ALA A 204 -43.94 -21.31 -33.10
C ALA A 204 -45.10 -22.23 -33.51
N SER A 205 -46.08 -21.64 -34.19
CA SER A 205 -47.27 -22.24 -34.80
C SER A 205 -48.57 -22.10 -34.01
N GLN A 206 -49.20 -20.93 -34.14
CA GLN A 206 -50.61 -20.90 -34.55
C GLN A 206 -50.98 -19.55 -35.20
N LYS A 207 -51.40 -19.69 -36.46
CA LYS A 207 -52.31 -18.82 -37.24
C LYS A 207 -51.79 -17.50 -37.82
N SER A 208 -51.30 -17.65 -39.06
CA SER A 208 -51.78 -16.94 -40.25
C SER A 208 -53.29 -16.67 -40.28
N ALA A 209 -53.67 -15.54 -40.90
CA ALA A 209 -54.99 -14.99 -41.26
C ALA A 209 -55.28 -13.71 -40.42
N GLN A 210 -55.38 -12.48 -40.91
CA GLN A 210 -55.68 -11.87 -42.22
C GLN A 210 -54.89 -10.54 -42.30
N SER A 211 -54.02 -10.27 -43.28
CA SER A 211 -54.32 -9.64 -44.58
C SER A 211 -55.54 -8.71 -44.61
N GLY A 212 -55.32 -7.38 -44.70
CA GLY A 212 -56.43 -6.46 -44.94
C GLY A 212 -56.13 -4.95 -44.97
N THR A 213 -55.24 -4.52 -45.87
CA THR A 213 -55.38 -3.34 -46.75
C THR A 213 -55.77 -1.92 -46.26
N LYS A 214 -54.87 -0.97 -46.58
CA LYS A 214 -55.07 0.33 -47.27
C LYS A 214 -55.87 1.49 -46.62
N LYS A 215 -55.11 2.56 -46.35
CA LYS A 215 -55.06 3.82 -47.12
C LYS A 215 -56.38 4.62 -47.28
N LYS A 216 -56.54 5.67 -46.48
CA LYS A 216 -56.70 7.05 -46.96
C LYS A 216 -56.42 8.05 -45.84
#